data_AF-A0A1G8HL37-F1
#
_entry.id   AF-A0A1G8HL37-F1
#
_cell.length_a   1.000
_cell.length_b   1.000
_cell.length_c   1.000
_cell.angle_alpha   90.00
_cell.angle_beta   90.00
_cell.angle_gamma   90.00
#
_symmetry.space_group_name_H-M   'P 1'
#
loop_
_entity.id
_entity.type
_entity.pdbx_description
1 polymer ?
#
loop_
_entity_poly.entity_id
_entity_poly.type
_entity_poly.pdbx_seq_one_letter_code
_entity_poly.pdbx_strand_id
1 'polypeptide(L)'
;MATIVLSAAGAAIGGSVGGSFLGLSSVVIGRFAGASLGRVIDQRLMGQGSDAVEHHQGRTERFRITSAGEGVPVAQVYGRMRVGGHVIWASAFQEHVTQTSTGGGGGKGAPARPQARSTTYSYSYSVSLAIALCEGQIGGVLRVWADGVEMAPEDLNMRVYNGSRDQMPDPTIAALEGAGAVPAYRGTAYVVMDALPLEQFGNRVPQFSFEVLRPEEVKGIDRDPAQNVRAVALMPGTGEYALATSRVVAKYGPGQSRSLNVNTPSGQTDMETSLDALEAELPSCEAVSLIVSWFGDDLRAQACRLRPKVEQGEFDGADMPWTVSGLTRRDAGLVPDEHGRVVYGGTPADEAVTEAIRGLTTRGKQVMFYPFILMEQLDGNGLVDPWTGGSISRACPGVGGSPDRLRPAVPVPLMKRWLQRSRFRNSWERSVRRILRWQMAS
;
A
#
# COMPACT_ATOMS: atom_id res chain seq x y z
N MET A 1 34.14 -15.05 40.21
CA MET A 1 35.30 -14.47 40.92
C MET A 1 36.53 -14.38 40.01
N ALA A 2 36.41 -13.68 38.87
CA ALA A 2 37.55 -13.35 37.99
C ALA A 2 37.66 -11.84 37.72
N THR A 3 36.78 -11.04 38.33
CA THR A 3 36.63 -9.59 38.12
C THR A 3 37.29 -8.73 39.20
N ILE A 4 37.80 -9.34 40.28
CA ILE A 4 38.34 -8.61 41.45
C ILE A 4 39.88 -8.50 41.40
N VAL A 5 40.57 -9.32 40.60
CA VAL A 5 42.05 -9.35 40.59
C VAL A 5 42.65 -8.35 39.57
N LEU A 6 41.90 -7.90 38.57
CA LEU A 6 42.39 -6.97 37.53
C LEU A 6 42.20 -5.48 37.86
N SER A 7 41.49 -5.13 38.94
CA SER A 7 41.31 -3.74 39.39
C SER A 7 42.50 -3.21 40.21
N ALA A 8 43.38 -4.09 40.71
CA ALA A 8 44.51 -3.70 41.55
C ALA A 8 45.74 -3.19 40.76
N ALA A 9 45.85 -3.46 39.46
CA ALA A 9 47.02 -3.09 38.65
C ALA A 9 46.92 -1.69 37.99
N GLY A 10 45.73 -1.07 37.96
CA GLY A 10 45.50 0.20 37.27
C GLY A 10 45.75 1.47 38.10
N ALA A 11 46.10 1.36 39.37
CA ALA A 11 46.18 2.50 40.30
C ALA A 11 47.53 3.22 40.34
N ALA A 12 48.53 2.81 39.54
CA ALA A 12 49.91 3.28 39.70
C ALA A 12 50.38 4.35 38.70
N ILE A 13 49.60 4.75 37.68
CA ILE A 13 50.07 5.64 36.59
C ILE A 13 49.16 6.88 36.38
N GLY A 14 48.45 7.31 37.43
CA GLY A 14 47.52 8.45 37.35
C GLY A 14 47.96 9.70 38.11
N GLY A 15 49.25 9.83 38.45
CA GLY A 15 49.72 10.76 39.48
C GLY A 15 50.35 12.09 39.03
N SER A 16 50.56 12.36 37.73
CA SER A 16 51.51 13.46 37.40
C SER A 16 51.25 14.28 36.13
N VAL A 17 50.00 14.60 35.80
CA VAL A 17 49.70 15.81 35.01
C VAL A 17 48.44 16.45 35.57
N GLY A 18 48.63 17.40 36.48
CA GLY A 18 47.58 18.08 37.23
C GLY A 18 46.79 19.08 36.40
N GLY A 19 45.47 19.07 36.61
CA GLY A 19 44.68 20.24 36.99
C GLY A 19 44.64 21.45 36.05
N SER A 20 43.52 21.59 35.32
CA SER A 20 42.50 22.62 35.63
C SER A 20 41.47 22.71 34.50
N PHE A 21 40.29 22.14 34.70
CA PHE A 21 39.02 22.79 34.36
C PHE A 21 37.90 22.13 35.20
N LEU A 22 37.76 22.65 36.43
CA LEU A 22 36.52 22.75 37.22
C LEU A 22 35.79 21.46 37.67
N GLY A 23 36.39 20.75 38.66
CA GLY A 23 35.66 20.42 39.89
C GLY A 23 34.78 19.16 39.95
N LEU A 24 35.28 17.99 39.57
CA LEU A 24 34.61 16.70 39.79
C LEU A 24 35.28 15.86 40.89
N SER A 25 34.55 15.53 41.95
CA SER A 25 34.90 14.48 42.90
C SER A 25 34.59 13.09 42.31
N SER A 26 35.62 12.46 41.76
CA SER A 26 36.06 11.06 41.96
C SER A 26 35.10 9.83 41.88
N VAL A 27 33.89 9.88 41.31
CA VAL A 27 33.00 8.67 41.31
C VAL A 27 32.59 8.12 39.93
N VAL A 28 33.13 8.58 38.80
CA VAL A 28 32.67 8.08 37.48
C VAL A 28 33.81 7.62 36.56
N ILE A 29 34.57 6.60 36.99
CA ILE A 29 35.52 5.86 36.12
C ILE A 29 35.12 4.37 36.03
N GLY A 30 33.83 4.08 36.15
CA GLY A 30 33.27 2.73 35.89
C GLY A 30 32.53 2.60 34.56
N ARG A 31 32.33 3.71 33.83
CA ARG A 31 31.47 3.78 32.64
C ARG A 31 32.21 4.17 31.35
N PHE A 32 33.54 4.06 31.33
CA PHE A 32 34.38 4.57 30.23
C PHE A 32 34.96 3.50 29.29
N ALA A 33 34.84 2.20 29.60
CA ALA A 33 35.36 1.14 28.71
C ALA A 33 34.35 0.66 27.65
N GLY A 34 33.04 0.85 27.86
CA GLY A 34 32.00 0.52 26.87
C GLY A 34 31.69 1.63 25.86
N ALA A 35 32.02 2.89 26.21
CA ALA A 35 31.75 4.06 25.37
C ALA A 35 32.92 4.41 24.41
N SER A 36 34.10 3.84 24.61
CA SER A 36 35.31 4.16 23.83
C SER A 36 35.39 3.43 22.48
N LEU A 37 34.70 2.30 22.30
CA LEU A 37 34.68 1.59 21.00
C LEU A 37 33.67 2.17 19.99
N GLY A 38 32.53 2.72 20.45
CA GLY A 38 31.59 3.42 19.58
C GLY A 38 32.14 4.76 19.07
N ARG A 39 32.84 5.50 19.94
CA ARG A 39 33.41 6.82 19.63
C ARG A 39 34.48 6.78 18.53
N VAL A 40 35.26 5.70 18.44
CA VAL A 40 36.33 5.54 17.44
C VAL A 40 35.77 5.31 16.04
N ILE A 41 34.58 4.73 15.91
CA ILE A 41 33.93 4.50 14.61
C ILE A 41 33.29 5.80 14.11
N ASP A 42 32.55 6.51 14.98
CA ASP A 42 31.90 7.76 14.61
C ASP A 42 32.90 8.90 14.31
N GLN A 43 34.01 8.98 15.06
CA GLN A 43 35.07 9.97 14.77
C GLN A 43 35.83 9.68 13.47
N ARG A 44 35.93 8.41 13.05
CA ARG A 44 36.50 8.07 11.74
C ARG A 44 35.56 8.38 10.58
N LEU A 45 34.24 8.44 10.84
CA LEU A 45 33.22 8.77 9.83
C LEU A 45 33.02 10.29 9.66
N MET A 46 33.17 11.09 10.72
CA MET A 46 32.88 12.54 10.70
C MET A 46 34.08 13.46 10.43
N GLY A 47 35.30 12.93 10.31
CA GLY A 47 36.49 13.72 9.99
C GLY A 47 36.95 14.67 11.11
N GLN A 48 38.14 15.27 10.97
CA GLN A 48 38.79 16.14 11.97
C GLN A 48 38.15 17.56 12.07
N GLY A 49 36.83 17.65 12.14
CA GLY A 49 36.11 18.91 12.25
C GLY A 49 35.20 18.93 13.48
N SER A 50 35.68 19.54 14.56
CA SER A 50 34.99 19.78 15.84
C SER A 50 34.62 18.55 16.69
N ASP A 51 34.73 18.70 18.01
CA ASP A 51 34.35 17.67 18.99
C ASP A 51 32.94 17.16 18.69
N ALA A 52 32.81 15.83 18.59
CA ALA A 52 31.51 15.18 18.57
C ALA A 52 30.85 15.43 19.93
N VAL A 53 30.13 16.55 20.04
CA VAL A 53 29.07 16.71 21.01
C VAL A 53 28.17 15.51 20.75
N GLU A 54 28.05 14.62 21.76
CA GLU A 54 27.06 13.56 21.76
C GLU A 54 25.69 14.23 21.71
N HIS A 55 25.26 14.65 20.52
CA HIS A 55 23.87 14.87 20.27
C HIS A 55 23.23 13.50 20.44
N HIS A 56 22.27 13.40 21.36
CA HIS A 56 21.31 12.31 21.42
C HIS A 56 20.41 12.34 20.15
N GLN A 57 21.01 12.44 18.97
CA GLN A 57 20.38 12.42 17.67
C GLN A 57 19.89 11.00 17.42
N GLY A 58 18.57 10.85 17.29
CA GLY A 58 17.98 9.64 16.72
C GLY A 58 17.86 8.45 17.66
N ARG A 59 17.63 8.65 18.98
CA ARG A 59 17.10 7.54 19.80
C ARG A 59 15.84 7.03 19.12
N THR A 60 15.92 5.82 18.57
CA THR A 60 14.83 5.27 17.77
C THR A 60 13.60 5.10 18.65
N GLU A 61 12.52 5.81 18.32
CA GLU A 61 11.23 5.58 18.95
C GLU A 61 10.68 4.24 18.48
N ARG A 62 10.83 3.21 19.33
CA ARG A 62 10.32 1.86 19.03
C ARG A 62 8.79 1.79 19.17
N PHE A 63 8.20 2.71 19.94
CA PHE A 63 6.76 2.83 20.14
C PHE A 63 6.31 4.19 19.64
N ARG A 64 5.52 4.20 18.57
CA ARG A 64 4.87 5.40 18.05
C ARG A 64 3.53 5.52 18.76
N ILE A 65 3.43 6.49 19.66
CA ILE A 65 2.27 6.69 20.54
C ILE A 65 1.64 8.03 20.17
N THR A 66 0.32 8.06 19.99
CA THR A 66 -0.41 9.32 19.87
C THR A 66 -0.42 10.02 21.23
N SER A 67 0.03 11.26 21.28
CA SER A 67 0.08 12.07 22.50
C SER A 67 -0.91 13.24 22.44
N ALA A 68 -1.24 13.83 23.60
CA ALA A 68 -2.23 14.90 23.74
C ALA A 68 -1.81 15.96 24.79
N GLY A 69 -0.51 16.26 24.88
CA GLY A 69 0.06 17.20 25.86
C GLY A 69 0.79 18.37 25.22
N GLU A 70 0.81 19.51 25.89
CA GLU A 70 1.54 20.68 25.40
C GLU A 70 3.06 20.52 25.55
N GLY A 71 3.82 21.16 24.65
CA GLY A 71 5.29 21.16 24.68
C GLY A 71 5.95 20.04 23.87
N VAL A 72 5.18 19.20 23.18
CA VAL A 72 5.71 18.23 22.21
C VAL A 72 6.11 18.96 20.92
N PRO A 73 7.33 18.74 20.38
CA PRO A 73 7.75 19.37 19.13
C PRO A 73 6.95 18.86 17.94
N VAL A 74 6.78 19.71 16.92
CA VAL A 74 6.16 19.31 15.65
C VAL A 74 7.12 18.39 14.90
N ALA A 75 6.61 17.23 14.46
CA ALA A 75 7.41 16.27 13.72
C ALA A 75 7.75 16.80 12.31
N GLN A 76 8.99 16.55 11.86
CA GLN A 76 9.39 16.74 10.48
C GLN A 76 9.65 15.37 9.85
N VAL A 77 8.99 15.10 8.73
CA VAL A 77 9.07 13.82 8.01
C VAL A 77 9.64 14.05 6.62
N TYR A 78 10.47 13.13 6.15
CA TYR A 78 10.98 13.11 4.78
C TYR A 78 10.80 11.70 4.22
N GLY A 79 10.19 11.60 3.04
CA GLY A 79 9.82 10.34 2.41
C GLY A 79 8.59 9.68 3.05
N ARG A 80 8.55 8.35 3.04
CA ARG A 80 7.45 7.54 3.59
C ARG A 80 7.81 7.08 5.00
N MET A 81 7.06 7.55 5.99
CA MET A 81 7.31 7.22 7.39
C MET A 81 6.02 7.06 8.17
N ARG A 82 6.01 6.07 9.07
CA ARG A 82 4.91 5.91 10.04
C ARG A 82 5.11 6.89 11.19
N VAL A 83 4.06 7.64 11.54
CA VAL A 83 4.04 8.60 12.66
C VAL A 83 2.84 8.33 13.58
N GLY A 84 2.97 8.56 14.88
CA GLY A 84 1.88 8.40 15.85
C GLY A 84 0.89 9.57 15.87
N GLY A 85 1.33 10.73 15.40
CA GLY A 85 0.57 11.98 15.43
C GLY A 85 0.36 12.53 16.85
N HIS A 86 -0.25 13.71 16.92
CA HIS A 86 -0.52 14.43 18.16
C HIS A 86 -1.94 15.00 18.14
N VAL A 87 -2.76 14.72 19.15
CA VAL A 87 -4.12 15.25 19.23
C VAL A 87 -4.07 16.75 19.47
N ILE A 88 -4.65 17.52 18.56
CA ILE A 88 -4.69 18.99 18.62
C ILE A 88 -6.09 19.53 18.93
N TRP A 89 -7.12 18.72 18.71
CA TRP A 89 -8.50 19.04 19.07
C TRP A 89 -9.29 17.74 19.27
N ALA A 90 -10.24 17.77 20.20
CA ALA A 90 -11.17 16.68 20.45
C ALA A 90 -12.51 17.25 20.91
N SER A 91 -13.62 16.70 20.41
CA SER A 91 -14.94 17.01 20.93
C SER A 91 -15.16 16.37 22.31
N ALA A 92 -16.20 16.80 23.02
CA ALA A 92 -16.73 16.00 24.12
C ALA A 92 -17.22 14.63 23.61
N PHE A 93 -17.16 13.60 24.46
CA PHE A 93 -17.74 12.29 24.15
C PHE A 93 -19.26 12.40 24.00
N GLN A 94 -19.80 11.82 22.93
CA GLN A 94 -21.23 11.69 22.72
C GLN A 94 -21.66 10.27 23.10
N GLU A 95 -22.58 10.15 24.06
CA GLU A 95 -23.16 8.89 24.51
C GLU A 95 -24.43 8.56 23.72
N HIS A 96 -24.52 7.35 23.22
CA HIS A 96 -25.68 6.79 22.53
C HIS A 96 -26.25 5.65 23.36
N VAL A 97 -27.55 5.72 23.69
CA VAL A 97 -28.24 4.72 24.52
C VAL A 97 -29.23 3.96 23.65
N THR A 98 -28.99 2.67 23.46
CA THR A 98 -29.93 1.77 22.76
C THR A 98 -30.65 0.90 23.78
N GLN A 99 -31.99 1.03 23.81
CA GLN A 99 -32.87 0.26 24.67
C GLN A 99 -33.51 -0.88 23.88
N THR A 100 -33.23 -2.12 24.28
CA THR A 100 -33.85 -3.31 23.67
C THR A 100 -34.79 -3.96 24.68
N SER A 101 -36.08 -4.09 24.31
CA SER A 101 -37.07 -4.84 25.10
C SER A 101 -37.45 -6.12 24.37
N THR A 102 -36.96 -7.27 24.83
CA THR A 102 -37.41 -8.57 24.33
C THR A 102 -38.71 -8.97 25.05
N GLY A 103 -39.84 -8.77 24.38
CA GLY A 103 -41.11 -9.40 24.77
C GLY A 103 -41.20 -10.78 24.14
N GLY A 104 -41.11 -11.84 24.94
CA GLY A 104 -41.24 -13.22 24.45
C GLY A 104 -42.62 -13.47 23.85
N GLY A 105 -42.67 -13.89 22.59
CA GLY A 105 -43.89 -14.35 21.93
C GLY A 105 -44.44 -15.57 22.65
N GLY A 106 -45.59 -15.41 23.32
CA GLY A 106 -46.30 -16.51 23.97
C GLY A 106 -46.83 -17.49 22.93
N GLY A 107 -46.35 -18.73 22.97
CA GLY A 107 -46.98 -19.85 22.29
C GLY A 107 -48.43 -20.01 22.78
N LYS A 108 -49.36 -20.20 21.84
CA LYS A 108 -50.79 -20.43 22.13
C LYS A 108 -50.94 -21.66 23.03
N GLY A 109 -51.37 -21.48 24.28
CA GLY A 109 -51.91 -22.60 25.07
C GLY A 109 -51.66 -22.63 26.59
N ALA A 110 -50.91 -21.70 27.19
CA ALA A 110 -50.67 -21.69 28.64
C ALA A 110 -51.10 -20.37 29.31
N PRO A 111 -51.67 -20.40 30.53
CA PRO A 111 -52.07 -19.18 31.25
C PRO A 111 -50.85 -18.28 31.53
N ALA A 112 -51.03 -16.98 31.31
CA ALA A 112 -49.98 -15.97 31.38
C ALA A 112 -49.41 -15.87 32.80
N ARG A 113 -48.18 -16.35 32.99
CA ARG A 113 -47.36 -16.00 34.15
C ARG A 113 -46.86 -14.57 33.94
N PRO A 114 -46.90 -13.66 34.93
CA PRO A 114 -46.29 -12.34 34.79
C PRO A 114 -44.78 -12.51 34.64
N GLN A 115 -44.30 -12.50 33.40
CA GLN A 115 -42.90 -12.65 33.07
C GLN A 115 -42.27 -11.27 32.95
N ALA A 116 -41.19 -11.08 33.72
CA ALA A 116 -40.48 -9.82 33.83
C ALA A 116 -40.04 -9.33 32.45
N ARG A 117 -40.47 -8.11 32.11
CA ARG A 117 -39.97 -7.37 30.96
C ARG A 117 -38.50 -7.02 31.25
N SER A 118 -37.57 -7.83 30.74
CA SER A 118 -36.15 -7.50 30.80
C SER A 118 -35.90 -6.35 29.81
N THR A 119 -35.51 -5.19 30.35
CA THR A 119 -35.07 -4.04 29.56
C THR A 119 -33.56 -4.04 29.59
N THR A 120 -32.92 -4.26 28.45
CA THR A 120 -31.45 -4.18 28.34
C THR A 120 -31.07 -2.84 27.74
N TYR A 121 -30.29 -2.06 28.50
CA TYR A 121 -29.65 -0.83 28.03
C TYR A 121 -28.26 -1.16 27.53
N SER A 122 -27.93 -0.68 26.33
CA SER A 122 -26.57 -0.71 25.77
C SER A 122 -26.10 0.72 25.57
N TYR A 123 -24.87 1.00 25.99
CA TYR A 123 -24.23 2.31 25.92
C TYR A 123 -23.08 2.24 24.91
N SER A 124 -23.07 3.13 23.93
CA SER A 124 -21.95 3.30 23.01
C SER A 124 -21.51 4.76 22.97
N TYR A 125 -20.24 4.99 22.66
CA TYR A 125 -19.64 6.33 22.68
C TYR A 125 -19.06 6.67 21.32
N SER A 126 -19.08 7.96 20.98
CA SER A 126 -18.41 8.51 19.80
C SER A 126 -17.68 9.80 20.13
N VAL A 127 -16.63 10.11 19.38
CA VAL A 127 -15.81 11.32 19.55
C VAL A 127 -15.30 11.82 18.20
N SER A 128 -15.22 13.13 18.02
CA SER A 128 -14.53 13.73 16.87
C SER A 128 -13.13 14.19 17.29
N LEU A 129 -12.13 13.93 16.46
CA LEU A 129 -10.72 14.13 16.80
C LEU A 129 -9.99 14.82 15.65
N ALA A 130 -9.06 15.72 15.96
CA ALA A 130 -8.07 16.21 15.03
C ALA A 130 -6.66 15.84 15.50
N ILE A 131 -5.86 15.24 14.63
CA ILE A 131 -4.52 14.74 14.93
C ILE A 131 -3.52 15.36 13.97
N ALA A 132 -2.60 16.17 14.49
CA ALA A 132 -1.45 16.70 13.75
C ALA A 132 -0.44 15.59 13.46
N LEU A 133 0.09 15.56 12.24
CA LEU A 133 1.01 14.52 11.76
C LEU A 133 2.44 15.05 11.66
N CYS A 134 2.64 16.10 10.89
CA CYS A 134 3.95 16.72 10.68
C CYS A 134 3.82 18.14 10.11
N GLU A 135 4.94 18.85 10.14
CA GLU A 135 5.12 20.13 9.45
C GLU A 135 5.20 19.94 7.93
N GLY A 136 4.69 20.92 7.19
CA GLY A 136 4.85 21.06 5.75
C GLY A 136 3.79 20.35 4.93
N GLN A 137 3.90 20.47 3.60
CA GLN A 137 2.94 19.85 2.70
C GLN A 137 3.26 18.37 2.50
N ILE A 138 2.31 17.49 2.80
CA ILE A 138 2.43 16.04 2.54
C ILE A 138 1.84 15.68 1.17
N GLY A 139 2.34 14.58 0.59
CA GLY A 139 1.76 13.95 -0.58
C GLY A 139 0.47 13.19 -0.25
N GLY A 140 0.38 12.63 0.97
CA GLY A 140 -0.84 12.02 1.48
C GLY A 140 -0.61 11.11 2.69
N VAL A 141 -1.71 10.55 3.18
CA VAL A 141 -1.73 9.48 4.19
C VAL A 141 -2.19 8.21 3.51
N LEU A 142 -1.30 7.22 3.39
CA LEU A 142 -1.56 6.02 2.60
C LEU A 142 -2.26 4.92 3.42
N ARG A 143 -1.82 4.74 4.66
CA ARG A 143 -2.30 3.67 5.55
C ARG A 143 -2.50 4.20 6.96
N VAL A 144 -3.50 3.68 7.64
CA VAL A 144 -3.87 4.06 9.00
C VAL A 144 -3.97 2.80 9.86
N TRP A 145 -3.47 2.90 11.08
CA TRP A 145 -3.63 1.85 12.08
C TRP A 145 -4.20 2.41 13.37
N ALA A 146 -5.15 1.69 13.96
CA ALA A 146 -5.69 1.92 15.29
C ALA A 146 -5.34 0.72 16.18
N ASP A 147 -4.68 0.98 17.31
CA ASP A 147 -4.18 -0.05 18.24
C ASP A 147 -3.36 -1.19 17.58
N GLY A 148 -2.70 -0.87 16.45
CA GLY A 148 -1.87 -1.81 15.69
C GLY A 148 -2.59 -2.55 14.56
N VAL A 149 -3.92 -2.47 14.47
CA VAL A 149 -4.70 -3.06 13.37
C VAL A 149 -4.86 -2.03 12.26
N GLU A 150 -4.63 -2.43 11.02
CA GLU A 150 -4.82 -1.56 9.85
C GLU A 150 -6.30 -1.37 9.55
N MET A 151 -6.68 -0.14 9.24
CA MET A 151 -8.06 0.24 8.97
C MET A 151 -8.16 1.09 7.71
N ALA A 152 -9.29 0.95 7.02
CA ALA A 152 -9.64 1.83 5.91
C ALA A 152 -9.89 3.26 6.44
N PRO A 153 -9.38 4.31 5.77
CA PRO A 153 -9.71 5.70 6.10
C PRO A 153 -11.22 6.00 6.13
N GLU A 154 -11.98 5.32 5.27
CA GLU A 154 -13.44 5.46 5.17
C GLU A 154 -14.16 4.96 6.44
N ASP A 155 -13.71 3.83 7.01
CA ASP A 155 -14.25 3.28 8.26
C ASP A 155 -14.00 4.21 9.46
N LEU A 156 -13.01 5.08 9.36
CA LEU A 156 -12.66 6.09 10.37
C LEU A 156 -13.33 7.44 10.13
N ASN A 157 -14.12 7.58 9.05
CA ASN A 157 -14.67 8.85 8.58
C ASN A 157 -13.60 9.97 8.57
N MET A 158 -12.43 9.62 8.02
CA MET A 158 -11.24 10.44 8.12
C MET A 158 -11.12 11.40 6.94
N ARG A 159 -10.84 12.68 7.24
CA ARG A 159 -10.43 13.69 6.26
C ARG A 159 -8.98 14.08 6.48
N VAL A 160 -8.22 14.19 5.38
CA VAL A 160 -6.80 14.57 5.40
C VAL A 160 -6.65 16.04 4.99
N TYR A 161 -5.92 16.80 5.80
CA TYR A 161 -5.46 18.15 5.48
C TYR A 161 -3.96 18.09 5.22
N ASN A 162 -3.56 18.39 3.98
CA ASN A 162 -2.20 18.12 3.52
C ASN A 162 -1.15 19.11 4.07
N GLY A 163 -1.52 20.11 4.87
CA GLY A 163 -0.58 21.08 5.42
C GLY A 163 -0.24 22.24 4.48
N SER A 164 -1.05 22.46 3.44
CA SER A 164 -0.88 23.61 2.53
C SER A 164 -0.99 24.93 3.29
N ARG A 165 -0.28 25.96 2.80
CA ARG A 165 -0.40 27.33 3.32
C ARG A 165 -1.77 27.95 3.04
N ASP A 166 -2.50 27.43 2.05
CA ASP A 166 -3.81 27.94 1.63
C ASP A 166 -4.98 27.13 2.21
N GLN A 167 -4.70 26.14 3.06
CA GLN A 167 -5.76 25.32 3.63
C GLN A 167 -6.67 26.15 4.54
N MET A 168 -7.94 25.74 4.58
CA MET A 168 -9.01 26.39 5.33
C MET A 168 -9.32 25.60 6.62
N PRO A 169 -9.93 26.24 7.64
CA PRO A 169 -10.38 25.55 8.84
C PRO A 169 -11.34 24.39 8.52
N ASP A 170 -11.28 23.33 9.32
CA ASP A 170 -12.19 22.19 9.13
C ASP A 170 -13.64 22.59 9.44
N PRO A 171 -14.60 22.22 8.57
CA PRO A 171 -16.00 22.62 8.72
C PRO A 171 -16.69 21.98 9.94
N THR A 172 -16.33 20.75 10.32
CA THR A 172 -16.91 20.05 11.47
C THR A 172 -16.42 20.69 12.77
N ILE A 173 -15.12 21.00 12.86
CA ILE A 173 -14.58 21.73 14.01
C ILE A 173 -15.21 23.14 14.08
N ALA A 174 -15.32 23.83 12.94
CA ALA A 174 -15.94 25.17 12.89
C ALA A 174 -17.42 25.17 13.27
N ALA A 175 -18.15 24.09 12.97
CA ALA A 175 -19.54 23.95 13.37
C ALA A 175 -19.70 23.77 14.90
N LEU A 176 -18.74 23.11 15.55
CA LEU A 176 -18.77 22.84 16.99
C LEU A 176 -18.22 24.01 17.83
N GLU A 177 -17.10 24.59 17.42
CA GLU A 177 -16.42 25.67 18.16
C GLU A 177 -16.93 27.07 17.75
N GLY A 178 -17.57 27.19 16.59
CA GLY A 178 -18.06 28.44 16.03
C GLY A 178 -17.19 28.99 14.90
N ALA A 179 -17.84 29.58 13.90
CA ALA A 179 -17.18 30.15 12.74
C ALA A 179 -16.21 31.27 13.14
N GLY A 180 -14.96 31.18 12.69
CA GLY A 180 -13.90 32.15 12.98
C GLY A 180 -13.11 31.90 14.28
N ALA A 181 -13.55 30.96 15.14
CA ALA A 181 -12.80 30.55 16.33
C ALA A 181 -11.77 29.45 16.04
N VAL A 182 -11.89 28.77 14.89
CA VAL A 182 -11.07 27.61 14.54
C VAL A 182 -9.85 28.01 13.71
N PRO A 183 -8.63 27.66 14.14
CA PRO A 183 -7.44 27.87 13.33
C PRO A 183 -7.42 26.95 12.11
N ALA A 184 -6.87 27.43 11.00
CA ALA A 184 -6.70 26.65 9.77
C ALA A 184 -5.47 25.72 9.81
N TYR A 185 -4.69 25.74 10.89
CA TYR A 185 -3.45 24.95 11.06
C TYR A 185 -2.47 25.00 9.88
N ARG A 186 -2.41 26.13 9.15
CA ARG A 186 -1.65 26.28 7.89
C ARG A 186 -0.17 25.93 8.06
N GLY A 187 0.35 25.07 7.20
CA GLY A 187 1.73 24.57 7.29
C GLY A 187 1.89 23.35 8.20
N THR A 188 0.81 22.83 8.79
CA THR A 188 0.80 21.56 9.52
C THR A 188 -0.17 20.61 8.84
N ALA A 189 0.31 19.43 8.47
CA ALA A 189 -0.55 18.36 7.99
C ALA A 189 -1.26 17.70 9.19
N TYR A 190 -2.57 17.55 9.09
CA TYR A 190 -3.39 16.96 10.14
C TYR A 190 -4.54 16.16 9.55
N VAL A 191 -5.11 15.25 10.34
CA VAL A 191 -6.29 14.48 9.97
C VAL A 191 -7.41 14.79 10.94
N VAL A 192 -8.65 14.79 10.44
CA VAL A 192 -9.86 14.92 11.24
C VAL A 192 -10.68 13.64 11.09
N MET A 193 -11.11 13.05 12.19
CA MET A 193 -12.03 11.92 12.24
C MET A 193 -13.33 12.38 12.86
N ASP A 194 -14.42 12.23 12.12
CA ASP A 194 -15.74 12.72 12.53
C ASP A 194 -16.58 11.61 13.17
N ALA A 195 -17.05 11.87 14.39
CA ALA A 195 -17.95 10.98 15.13
C ALA A 195 -17.47 9.52 15.16
N LEU A 196 -16.18 9.30 15.43
CA LEU A 196 -15.56 7.99 15.47
C LEU A 196 -16.24 7.11 16.53
N PRO A 197 -16.80 5.94 16.16
CA PRO A 197 -17.40 5.01 17.11
C PRO A 197 -16.31 4.32 17.95
N LEU A 198 -16.44 4.38 19.27
CA LEU A 198 -15.44 3.85 20.21
C LEU A 198 -15.75 2.44 20.71
N GLU A 199 -16.93 1.91 20.40
CA GLU A 199 -17.37 0.59 20.86
C GLU A 199 -16.38 -0.51 20.47
N GLN A 200 -15.90 -0.49 19.22
CA GLN A 200 -14.90 -1.44 18.70
C GLN A 200 -13.52 -1.31 19.38
N PHE A 201 -13.24 -0.18 20.02
CA PHE A 201 -11.98 0.09 20.73
C PHE A 201 -12.12 -0.06 22.25
N GLY A 202 -13.23 -0.65 22.73
CA GLY A 202 -13.49 -0.81 24.17
C GLY A 202 -13.85 0.51 24.86
N ASN A 203 -14.54 1.41 24.16
CA ASN A 203 -15.00 2.72 24.64
C ASN A 203 -13.87 3.64 25.11
N ARG A 204 -12.69 3.53 24.51
CA ARG A 204 -11.57 4.46 24.67
C ARG A 204 -11.09 4.97 23.32
N VAL A 205 -10.42 6.11 23.32
CA VAL A 205 -9.70 6.57 22.13
C VAL A 205 -8.53 5.60 21.85
N PRO A 206 -8.45 5.00 20.65
CA PRO A 206 -7.36 4.11 20.30
C PRO A 206 -6.06 4.87 20.04
N GLN A 207 -4.94 4.15 20.08
CA GLN A 207 -3.65 4.69 19.66
C GLN A 207 -3.58 4.66 18.13
N PHE A 208 -3.45 5.82 17.52
CA PHE A 208 -3.37 5.95 16.08
C PHE A 208 -1.93 5.97 15.59
N SER A 209 -1.74 5.50 14.37
CA SER A 209 -0.53 5.78 13.63
C SER A 209 -0.84 5.81 12.14
N PHE A 210 -0.08 6.61 11.41
CA PHE A 210 -0.36 6.99 10.04
C PHE A 210 0.91 6.82 9.21
N GLU A 211 0.79 6.23 8.03
CA GLU A 211 1.85 6.23 7.03
C GLU A 211 1.76 7.52 6.24
N VAL A 212 2.67 8.43 6.52
CA VAL A 212 2.74 9.74 5.90
C VAL A 212 3.80 9.71 4.82
N LEU A 213 3.39 10.10 3.62
CA LEU A 213 4.31 10.39 2.52
C LEU A 213 4.54 11.89 2.46
N ARG A 214 5.73 12.34 2.86
CA ARG A 214 6.15 13.74 2.73
C ARG A 214 7.29 13.87 1.72
N PRO A 215 7.02 14.33 0.49
CA PRO A 215 8.09 14.56 -0.47
C PRO A 215 9.02 15.67 0.02
N GLU A 216 10.29 15.61 -0.40
CA GLU A 216 11.23 16.68 -0.09
C GLU A 216 10.88 17.95 -0.90
N GLU A 217 10.83 19.11 -0.22
CA GLU A 217 10.51 20.41 -0.84
C GLU A 217 11.74 21.04 -1.54
N VAL A 218 12.49 20.25 -2.33
CA VAL A 218 13.63 20.78 -3.11
C VAL A 218 13.13 21.40 -4.41
N LYS A 219 13.54 22.64 -4.69
CA LYS A 219 13.24 23.34 -5.95
C LYS A 219 14.38 23.14 -6.94
N GLY A 220 14.06 22.84 -8.20
CA GLY A 220 15.04 22.75 -9.29
C GLY A 220 15.08 21.36 -9.94
N ILE A 221 16.17 21.09 -10.67
CA ILE A 221 16.41 19.81 -11.36
C ILE A 221 16.79 18.71 -10.35
N ASP A 222 17.28 19.11 -9.17
CA ASP A 222 17.70 18.21 -8.07
C ASP A 222 16.52 17.65 -7.26
N ARG A 223 15.31 17.66 -7.81
CA ARG A 223 14.14 17.02 -7.19
C ARG A 223 14.36 15.52 -7.07
N ASP A 224 13.74 14.94 -6.05
CA ASP A 224 13.61 13.48 -5.89
C ASP A 224 13.19 12.85 -7.24
N PRO A 225 13.88 11.79 -7.70
CA PRO A 225 13.48 11.02 -8.88
C PRO A 225 11.98 10.75 -8.96
N ALA A 226 11.32 10.45 -7.83
CA ALA A 226 9.88 10.22 -7.77
C ALA A 226 9.04 11.41 -8.29
N GLN A 227 9.47 12.64 -8.00
CA GLN A 227 8.81 13.85 -8.49
C GLN A 227 9.04 14.13 -9.98
N ASN A 228 9.99 13.44 -10.61
CA ASN A 228 10.35 13.63 -12.01
C ASN A 228 9.85 12.51 -12.93
N VAL A 229 9.32 11.41 -12.38
CA VAL A 229 8.73 10.32 -13.18
C VAL A 229 7.48 10.82 -13.88
N ARG A 230 7.52 10.85 -15.21
CA ARG A 230 6.38 11.25 -16.05
C ARG A 230 5.55 10.10 -16.58
N ALA A 231 6.11 8.90 -16.59
CA ALA A 231 5.41 7.73 -17.09
C ALA A 231 5.78 6.47 -16.33
N VAL A 232 4.80 5.59 -16.14
CA VAL A 232 4.98 4.27 -15.50
C VAL A 232 4.40 3.16 -16.35
N ALA A 233 4.88 1.94 -16.13
CA ALA A 233 4.27 0.73 -16.67
C ALA A 233 3.52 0.03 -15.54
N LEU A 234 2.19 -0.12 -15.69
CA LEU A 234 1.34 -0.69 -14.66
C LEU A 234 1.44 -2.21 -14.68
N MET A 235 1.97 -2.78 -13.58
CA MET A 235 2.10 -4.21 -13.36
C MET A 235 1.38 -4.63 -12.07
N PRO A 236 0.89 -5.88 -11.99
CA PRO A 236 0.92 -6.93 -13.01
C PRO A 236 -0.16 -6.74 -14.08
N GLY A 237 0.11 -7.20 -15.31
CA GLY A 237 -0.89 -7.21 -16.40
C GLY A 237 -1.79 -8.45 -16.41
N THR A 238 -1.78 -9.23 -15.33
CA THR A 238 -2.52 -10.48 -15.14
C THR A 238 -3.45 -10.36 -13.94
N GLY A 239 -4.48 -11.20 -13.90
CA GLY A 239 -5.55 -11.19 -12.91
C GLY A 239 -6.86 -10.83 -13.59
N GLU A 240 -7.80 -11.77 -13.58
CA GLU A 240 -9.05 -11.69 -14.35
C GLU A 240 -9.86 -10.41 -14.08
N TYR A 241 -9.81 -9.91 -12.85
CA TYR A 241 -10.54 -8.71 -12.41
C TYR A 241 -9.64 -7.67 -11.73
N ALA A 242 -8.32 -7.84 -11.77
CA ALA A 242 -7.38 -7.00 -11.04
C ALA A 242 -7.41 -5.52 -11.48
N LEU A 243 -7.77 -5.28 -12.75
CA LEU A 243 -7.87 -3.93 -13.33
C LEU A 243 -9.24 -3.27 -13.13
N ALA A 244 -10.24 -3.99 -12.61
CA ALA A 244 -11.56 -3.41 -12.39
C ALA A 244 -11.51 -2.41 -11.24
N THR A 245 -12.11 -1.24 -11.48
CA THR A 245 -12.28 -0.18 -10.47
C THR A 245 -13.54 -0.42 -9.64
N SER A 246 -14.51 -1.18 -10.17
CA SER A 246 -15.69 -1.63 -9.45
C SER A 246 -15.45 -2.93 -8.68
N ARG A 247 -16.10 -3.09 -7.51
CA ARG A 247 -15.95 -4.29 -6.68
C ARG A 247 -16.61 -5.50 -7.37
N VAL A 248 -15.81 -6.52 -7.67
CA VAL A 248 -16.30 -7.76 -8.28
C VAL A 248 -16.43 -8.84 -7.22
N VAL A 249 -17.63 -9.43 -7.10
CA VAL A 249 -17.92 -10.50 -6.13
C VAL A 249 -18.26 -11.80 -6.85
N ALA A 250 -17.55 -12.87 -6.53
CA ALA A 250 -17.90 -14.23 -6.93
C ALA A 250 -18.78 -14.89 -5.87
N LYS A 251 -19.76 -15.68 -6.32
CA LYS A 251 -20.62 -16.51 -5.47
C LYS A 251 -20.24 -17.97 -5.65
N TYR A 252 -19.80 -18.62 -4.56
CA TYR A 252 -19.41 -20.02 -4.53
C TYR A 252 -20.56 -20.96 -4.13
N GLY A 253 -21.66 -20.40 -3.63
CA GLY A 253 -22.84 -21.15 -3.21
C GLY A 253 -23.75 -20.30 -2.32
N PRO A 254 -24.84 -20.88 -1.78
CA PRO A 254 -25.73 -20.17 -0.86
C PRO A 254 -24.97 -19.61 0.35
N GLY A 255 -24.97 -18.28 0.50
CA GLY A 255 -24.28 -17.59 1.58
C GLY A 255 -22.74 -17.55 1.47
N GLN A 256 -22.15 -18.13 0.42
CA GLN A 256 -20.70 -18.12 0.21
C GLN A 256 -20.35 -17.18 -0.94
N SER A 257 -19.76 -16.05 -0.62
CA SER A 257 -19.28 -15.07 -1.61
C SER A 257 -17.96 -14.46 -1.20
N ARG A 258 -17.16 -14.06 -2.18
CA ARG A 258 -15.85 -13.42 -1.96
C ARG A 258 -15.65 -12.31 -2.98
N SER A 259 -15.01 -11.23 -2.56
CA SER A 259 -14.51 -10.20 -3.48
C SER A 259 -13.25 -10.70 -4.18
N LEU A 260 -13.18 -10.50 -5.49
CA LEU A 260 -12.07 -10.97 -6.33
C LEU A 260 -10.94 -9.94 -6.45
N ASN A 261 -11.26 -8.64 -6.34
CA ASN A 261 -10.36 -7.52 -6.57
C ASN A 261 -10.31 -6.52 -5.40
N VAL A 262 -10.61 -6.99 -4.18
CA VAL A 262 -10.46 -6.23 -2.94
C VAL A 262 -9.62 -7.10 -2.01
N ASN A 263 -8.31 -6.93 -2.09
CA ASN A 263 -7.33 -7.74 -1.35
C ASN A 263 -6.52 -6.92 -0.34
N THR A 264 -6.76 -5.61 -0.25
CA THR A 264 -6.09 -4.72 0.70
C THR A 264 -7.05 -4.20 1.79
N PRO A 265 -6.54 -3.81 2.97
CA PRO A 265 -7.34 -3.17 4.01
C PRO A 265 -7.81 -1.74 3.69
N SER A 266 -7.56 -1.21 2.48
CA SER A 266 -7.96 0.15 2.10
C SER A 266 -9.47 0.36 2.02
N GLY A 267 -10.24 -0.73 1.90
CA GLY A 267 -11.68 -0.71 1.68
C GLY A 267 -12.09 -0.56 0.21
N GLN A 268 -11.13 -0.29 -0.68
CA GLN A 268 -11.36 -0.05 -2.10
C GLN A 268 -10.88 -1.22 -2.96
N THR A 269 -11.14 -1.15 -4.27
CA THR A 269 -10.56 -2.11 -5.22
C THR A 269 -9.05 -1.95 -5.29
N ASP A 270 -8.35 -3.04 -5.63
CA ASP A 270 -6.90 -3.04 -5.74
C ASP A 270 -6.42 -2.01 -6.78
N MET A 271 -7.20 -1.79 -7.84
CA MET A 271 -6.93 -0.78 -8.87
C MET A 271 -7.05 0.64 -8.33
N GLU A 272 -8.17 0.99 -7.67
CA GLU A 272 -8.36 2.33 -7.10
C GLU A 272 -7.29 2.65 -6.04
N THR A 273 -7.01 1.69 -5.15
CA THR A 273 -5.93 1.82 -4.15
C THR A 273 -4.57 2.09 -4.81
N SER A 274 -4.27 1.43 -5.93
CA SER A 274 -3.01 1.60 -6.65
C SER A 274 -2.94 2.94 -7.39
N LEU A 275 -4.07 3.45 -7.89
CA LEU A 275 -4.13 4.76 -8.55
C LEU A 275 -3.96 5.90 -7.56
N ASP A 276 -4.59 5.82 -6.39
CA ASP A 276 -4.43 6.82 -5.33
C ASP A 276 -2.98 6.87 -4.83
N ALA A 277 -2.35 5.69 -4.66
CA ALA A 277 -0.93 5.61 -4.35
C ALA A 277 -0.05 6.21 -5.46
N LEU A 278 -0.37 5.95 -6.74
CA LEU A 278 0.35 6.52 -7.88
C LEU A 278 0.33 8.06 -7.86
N GLU A 279 -0.82 8.67 -7.57
CA GLU A 279 -0.97 10.13 -7.50
C GLU A 279 -0.24 10.75 -6.32
N ALA A 280 -0.28 10.09 -5.16
CA ALA A 280 0.45 10.54 -3.98
C ALA A 280 1.97 10.43 -4.16
N GLU A 281 2.45 9.33 -4.76
CA GLU A 281 3.87 9.03 -4.90
C GLU A 281 4.54 9.73 -6.07
N LEU A 282 3.86 9.77 -7.23
CA LEU A 282 4.39 10.26 -8.49
C LEU A 282 3.49 11.38 -9.05
N PRO A 283 3.49 12.58 -8.43
CA PRO A 283 2.56 13.65 -8.78
C PRO A 283 2.75 14.17 -10.22
N SER A 284 3.96 14.04 -10.78
CA SER A 284 4.29 14.42 -12.15
C SER A 284 4.02 13.31 -13.18
N CYS A 285 3.44 12.17 -12.77
CA CYS A 285 3.13 11.09 -13.70
C CYS A 285 1.96 11.49 -14.59
N GLU A 286 2.22 11.63 -15.89
CA GLU A 286 1.26 12.04 -16.92
C GLU A 286 0.80 10.86 -17.78
N ALA A 287 1.59 9.78 -17.86
CA ALA A 287 1.30 8.64 -18.75
C ALA A 287 1.44 7.27 -18.06
N VAL A 288 0.59 6.32 -18.44
CA VAL A 288 0.59 4.95 -17.92
C VAL A 288 0.54 3.95 -19.08
N SER A 289 1.54 3.08 -19.15
CA SER A 289 1.52 1.90 -20.01
C SER A 289 0.71 0.81 -19.31
N LEU A 290 -0.54 0.63 -19.71
CA LEU A 290 -1.46 -0.36 -19.18
C LEU A 290 -1.15 -1.73 -19.78
N ILE A 291 -0.52 -2.60 -19.00
CA ILE A 291 -0.12 -3.94 -19.42
C ILE A 291 -1.32 -4.89 -19.35
N VAL A 292 -1.64 -5.56 -20.46
CA VAL A 292 -2.71 -6.57 -20.50
C VAL A 292 -2.17 -7.87 -21.08
N SER A 293 -2.19 -8.92 -20.25
CA SER A 293 -1.48 -10.17 -20.55
C SER A 293 -2.34 -11.19 -21.27
N TRP A 294 -1.76 -11.79 -22.31
CA TRP A 294 -2.32 -12.84 -23.15
C TRP A 294 -1.36 -14.02 -23.20
N PHE A 295 -1.85 -15.20 -23.57
CA PHE A 295 -1.05 -16.43 -23.52
C PHE A 295 -0.71 -16.93 -24.92
N GLY A 296 0.57 -17.28 -25.12
CA GLY A 296 1.09 -17.91 -26.33
C GLY A 296 1.59 -19.33 -26.06
N ASP A 297 1.15 -20.28 -26.89
CA ASP A 297 1.46 -21.71 -26.71
C ASP A 297 2.78 -22.17 -27.37
N ASP A 298 3.34 -21.41 -28.31
CA ASP A 298 4.55 -21.81 -29.07
C ASP A 298 5.50 -20.62 -29.31
N LEU A 299 6.80 -20.82 -29.12
CA LEU A 299 7.83 -19.80 -29.40
C LEU A 299 7.97 -19.49 -30.90
N ARG A 300 7.56 -20.43 -31.77
CA ARG A 300 7.61 -20.28 -33.23
C ARG A 300 6.43 -19.42 -33.69
N ALA A 301 6.71 -18.18 -34.09
CA ALA A 301 5.69 -17.17 -34.47
C ALA A 301 4.57 -17.68 -35.38
N GLN A 302 4.93 -18.53 -36.36
CA GLN A 302 3.99 -19.08 -37.35
C GLN A 302 3.03 -20.13 -36.80
N ALA A 303 3.42 -20.81 -35.71
CA ALA A 303 2.63 -21.84 -35.03
C ALA A 303 1.98 -21.32 -33.74
N CYS A 304 2.51 -20.23 -33.18
CA CYS A 304 2.02 -19.59 -31.96
C CYS A 304 0.56 -19.17 -32.09
N ARG A 305 -0.27 -19.64 -31.17
CA ARG A 305 -1.65 -19.22 -30.99
C ARG A 305 -1.75 -18.37 -29.74
N LEU A 306 -2.28 -17.17 -29.92
CA LEU A 306 -2.59 -16.26 -28.82
C LEU A 306 -4.02 -16.47 -28.35
N ARG A 307 -4.20 -16.72 -27.06
CA ARG A 307 -5.51 -16.92 -26.43
C ARG A 307 -5.58 -16.24 -25.08
N PRO A 308 -6.75 -15.68 -24.70
CA PRO A 308 -6.98 -15.35 -23.31
C PRO A 308 -7.22 -16.64 -22.51
N LYS A 309 -6.84 -16.62 -21.24
CA LYS A 309 -7.01 -17.76 -20.34
C LYS A 309 -7.50 -17.34 -18.97
N VAL A 310 -8.12 -18.28 -18.28
CA VAL A 310 -8.69 -18.10 -16.94
C VAL A 310 -7.99 -19.02 -15.94
N GLU A 311 -7.95 -18.62 -14.67
CA GLU A 311 -7.36 -19.40 -13.57
C GLU A 311 -8.25 -20.59 -13.19
N GLN A 312 -9.57 -20.42 -13.34
CA GLN A 312 -10.56 -21.46 -13.06
C GLN A 312 -11.80 -21.31 -13.96
N GLY A 313 -12.53 -22.40 -14.17
CA GLY A 313 -13.62 -22.48 -15.15
C GLY A 313 -15.05 -22.39 -14.59
N GLU A 314 -15.22 -22.28 -13.27
CA GLU A 314 -16.49 -22.54 -12.59
C GLU A 314 -17.22 -21.27 -12.12
N PHE A 315 -16.51 -20.37 -11.45
CA PHE A 315 -17.08 -19.21 -10.77
C PHE A 315 -16.81 -17.93 -11.52
N ASP A 316 -17.75 -17.00 -11.52
CA ASP A 316 -17.61 -15.73 -12.23
C ASP A 316 -18.02 -14.56 -11.33
N GLY A 317 -17.58 -13.36 -11.71
CA GLY A 317 -18.08 -12.13 -11.11
C GLY A 317 -19.58 -12.00 -11.33
N ALA A 318 -20.35 -11.85 -10.26
CA ALA A 318 -21.81 -11.80 -10.32
C ALA A 318 -22.32 -10.64 -11.19
N ASP A 319 -21.70 -9.46 -11.04
CA ASP A 319 -22.05 -8.24 -11.74
C ASP A 319 -21.12 -7.94 -12.94
N MET A 320 -20.01 -8.68 -13.05
CA MET A 320 -19.05 -8.58 -14.15
C MET A 320 -18.61 -9.99 -14.60
N PRO A 321 -19.42 -10.67 -15.44
CA PRO A 321 -19.02 -11.96 -16.00
C PRO A 321 -17.73 -11.83 -16.81
N TRP A 322 -16.80 -12.77 -16.66
CA TRP A 322 -15.53 -12.73 -17.37
C TRP A 322 -15.77 -12.97 -18.86
N THR A 323 -15.36 -11.99 -19.66
CA THR A 323 -15.34 -12.11 -21.13
C THR A 323 -14.12 -11.40 -21.70
N VAL A 324 -13.48 -12.05 -22.69
CA VAL A 324 -12.34 -11.48 -23.43
C VAL A 324 -12.51 -11.74 -24.93
N SER A 325 -12.55 -10.69 -25.74
CA SER A 325 -12.82 -10.75 -27.19
C SER A 325 -14.12 -11.50 -27.56
N GLY A 326 -15.10 -11.52 -26.66
CA GLY A 326 -16.34 -12.29 -26.84
C GLY A 326 -16.23 -13.78 -26.55
N LEU A 327 -15.08 -14.25 -26.03
CA LEU A 327 -14.98 -15.57 -25.42
C LEU A 327 -15.48 -15.51 -23.99
N THR A 328 -16.26 -16.51 -23.59
CA THR A 328 -16.69 -16.69 -22.20
C THR A 328 -15.65 -17.50 -21.43
N ARG A 329 -15.74 -17.50 -20.09
CA ARG A 329 -14.90 -18.34 -19.22
C ARG A 329 -14.88 -19.82 -19.64
N ARG A 330 -16.01 -20.34 -20.13
CA ARG A 330 -16.13 -21.75 -20.58
C ARG A 330 -15.41 -22.01 -21.90
N ASP A 331 -15.31 -21.00 -22.75
CA ASP A 331 -14.65 -21.10 -24.06
C ASP A 331 -13.14 -20.78 -23.96
N ALA A 332 -12.72 -20.18 -22.85
CA ALA A 332 -11.33 -19.89 -22.56
C ALA A 332 -10.58 -21.14 -22.06
N GLY A 333 -9.30 -21.23 -22.38
CA GLY A 333 -8.42 -22.24 -21.81
C GLY A 333 -8.06 -21.90 -20.37
N LEU A 334 -7.71 -22.93 -19.58
CA LEU A 334 -7.12 -22.71 -18.26
C LEU A 334 -5.64 -22.33 -18.39
N VAL A 335 -5.20 -21.45 -17.49
CA VAL A 335 -3.77 -21.14 -17.28
C VAL A 335 -3.07 -22.42 -16.79
N PRO A 336 -1.80 -22.66 -17.18
CA PRO A 336 -1.01 -23.78 -16.69
C PRO A 336 -0.99 -23.86 -15.16
N ASP A 337 -1.22 -25.07 -14.66
CA ASP A 337 -1.08 -25.43 -13.26
C ASP A 337 0.20 -26.24 -13.06
N GLU A 338 0.98 -25.88 -12.04
CA GLU A 338 2.14 -26.64 -11.61
C GLU A 338 2.00 -26.97 -10.12
N HIS A 339 1.79 -28.25 -9.80
CA HIS A 339 1.59 -28.74 -8.43
C HIS A 339 0.42 -28.10 -7.67
N GLY A 340 -0.71 -27.83 -8.34
CA GLY A 340 -1.90 -27.24 -7.73
C GLY A 340 -1.79 -25.73 -7.50
N ARG A 341 -0.84 -25.07 -8.16
CA ARG A 341 -0.69 -23.61 -8.21
C ARG A 341 -0.69 -23.15 -9.65
N VAL A 342 -1.54 -22.18 -9.96
CA VAL A 342 -1.50 -21.48 -11.24
C VAL A 342 -0.15 -20.78 -11.41
N VAL A 343 0.49 -21.01 -12.55
CA VAL A 343 1.82 -20.46 -12.86
C VAL A 343 1.75 -18.94 -13.11
N TYR A 344 0.64 -18.49 -13.68
CA TYR A 344 0.35 -17.08 -13.97
C TYR A 344 -1.06 -16.70 -13.49
N GLY A 345 -1.32 -15.41 -13.34
CA GLY A 345 -2.70 -14.93 -13.22
C GLY A 345 -3.42 -14.91 -14.57
N GLY A 346 -4.74 -14.99 -14.58
CA GLY A 346 -5.56 -15.02 -15.80
C GLY A 346 -5.50 -13.74 -16.63
N THR A 347 -6.03 -13.78 -17.86
CA THR A 347 -6.17 -12.59 -18.69
C THR A 347 -7.25 -11.66 -18.09
N PRO A 348 -6.98 -10.36 -17.91
CA PRO A 348 -7.99 -9.42 -17.43
C PRO A 348 -9.21 -9.37 -18.35
N ALA A 349 -10.41 -9.30 -17.76
CA ALA A 349 -11.67 -9.14 -18.48
C ALA A 349 -11.71 -7.83 -19.27
N ASP A 350 -12.40 -7.82 -20.42
CA ASP A 350 -12.46 -6.62 -21.26
C ASP A 350 -13.10 -5.42 -20.54
N GLU A 351 -14.12 -5.65 -19.69
CA GLU A 351 -14.75 -4.59 -18.91
C GLU A 351 -13.79 -4.03 -17.85
N ALA A 352 -13.06 -4.89 -17.15
CA ALA A 352 -12.03 -4.48 -16.18
C ALA A 352 -10.94 -3.60 -16.83
N VAL A 353 -10.48 -3.97 -18.03
CA VAL A 353 -9.54 -3.13 -18.79
C VAL A 353 -10.16 -1.78 -19.17
N THR A 354 -11.42 -1.78 -19.56
CA THR A 354 -12.14 -0.55 -19.93
C THR A 354 -12.32 0.38 -18.72
N GLU A 355 -12.69 -0.18 -17.56
CA GLU A 355 -12.75 0.54 -16.29
C GLU A 355 -11.40 1.14 -15.92
N ALA A 356 -10.30 0.39 -15.99
CA ALA A 356 -8.95 0.91 -15.73
C ALA A 356 -8.59 2.09 -16.64
N ILE A 357 -8.86 2.00 -17.95
CA ILE A 357 -8.56 3.11 -18.87
C ILE A 357 -9.42 4.34 -18.53
N ARG A 358 -10.71 4.15 -18.20
CA ARG A 358 -11.58 5.25 -17.76
C ARG A 358 -11.06 5.87 -16.46
N GLY A 359 -10.71 5.06 -15.46
CA GLY A 359 -10.19 5.52 -14.17
C GLY A 359 -8.91 6.33 -14.32
N LEU A 360 -7.99 5.88 -15.17
CA LEU A 360 -6.76 6.61 -15.51
C LEU A 360 -7.06 7.93 -16.26
N THR A 361 -7.98 7.90 -17.22
CA THR A 361 -8.32 9.08 -18.04
C THR A 361 -9.03 10.16 -17.21
N THR A 362 -9.96 9.76 -16.32
CA THR A 362 -10.64 10.67 -15.38
C THR A 362 -9.64 11.38 -14.45
N ARG A 363 -8.55 10.68 -14.10
CA ARG A 363 -7.40 11.21 -13.33
C ARG A 363 -6.39 12.00 -14.19
N GLY A 364 -6.73 12.29 -15.44
CA GLY A 364 -5.90 13.08 -16.36
C GLY A 364 -4.65 12.36 -16.88
N LYS A 365 -4.56 11.02 -16.76
CA LYS A 365 -3.43 10.24 -17.25
C LYS A 365 -3.63 9.82 -18.70
N GLN A 366 -2.57 9.92 -19.51
CA GLN A 366 -2.52 9.34 -20.86
C GLN A 366 -2.29 7.84 -20.77
N VAL A 367 -3.11 7.04 -21.44
CA VAL A 367 -3.02 5.57 -21.35
C VAL A 367 -2.46 4.99 -22.65
N MET A 368 -1.41 4.18 -22.55
CA MET A 368 -0.94 3.35 -23.65
C MET A 368 -1.33 1.90 -23.37
N PHE A 369 -2.20 1.34 -24.20
CA PHE A 369 -2.50 -0.10 -24.13
C PHE A 369 -1.28 -0.92 -24.58
N TYR A 370 -0.75 -1.74 -23.69
CA TYR A 370 0.43 -2.57 -23.91
C TYR A 370 0.07 -4.06 -23.82
N PRO A 371 -0.15 -4.75 -24.95
CA PRO A 371 -0.39 -6.19 -24.94
C PRO A 371 0.91 -6.92 -24.59
N PHE A 372 0.89 -7.69 -23.49
CA PHE A 372 2.02 -8.51 -23.06
C PHE A 372 1.71 -9.99 -23.30
N ILE A 373 2.67 -10.73 -23.85
CA ILE A 373 2.46 -12.14 -24.21
C ILE A 373 3.27 -13.00 -23.25
N LEU A 374 2.55 -13.75 -22.41
CA LEU A 374 3.10 -14.78 -21.53
C LEU A 374 3.19 -16.09 -22.31
N MET A 375 4.39 -16.65 -22.39
CA MET A 375 4.61 -17.90 -23.10
C MET A 375 4.39 -19.10 -22.17
N GLU A 376 3.70 -20.11 -22.67
CA GLU A 376 3.32 -21.32 -21.92
C GLU A 376 4.28 -22.47 -22.19
N GLN A 377 5.58 -22.22 -22.03
CA GLN A 377 6.61 -23.23 -22.27
C GLN A 377 6.85 -24.03 -21.00
N LEU A 378 6.05 -25.08 -20.80
CA LEU A 378 6.25 -26.05 -19.72
C LEU A 378 7.29 -27.09 -20.12
N ASP A 379 7.94 -27.68 -19.11
CA ASP A 379 8.88 -28.77 -19.31
C ASP A 379 8.22 -29.96 -20.01
N GLY A 380 8.93 -30.55 -20.99
CA GLY A 380 8.45 -31.73 -21.71
C GLY A 380 7.34 -31.46 -22.73
N ASN A 381 7.09 -30.20 -23.11
CA ASN A 381 6.07 -29.88 -24.12
C ASN A 381 6.36 -30.44 -25.53
N GLY A 382 7.58 -30.94 -25.78
CA GLY A 382 7.98 -31.56 -27.04
C GLY A 382 8.07 -30.58 -28.21
N LEU A 383 7.96 -29.27 -27.97
CA LEU A 383 8.03 -28.24 -29.00
C LEU A 383 9.49 -27.94 -29.36
N VAL A 384 9.69 -27.54 -30.61
CA VAL A 384 11.01 -27.20 -31.15
C VAL A 384 11.38 -25.78 -30.71
N ASP A 385 12.53 -25.65 -30.06
CA ASP A 385 13.15 -24.37 -29.77
C ASP A 385 13.59 -23.71 -31.09
N PRO A 386 13.03 -22.54 -31.46
CA PRO A 386 13.38 -21.85 -32.70
C PRO A 386 14.83 -21.38 -32.76
N TRP A 387 15.52 -21.28 -31.62
CA TRP A 387 16.91 -20.85 -31.55
C TRP A 387 17.89 -22.01 -31.72
N THR A 388 17.68 -23.11 -30.99
CA THR A 388 18.61 -24.25 -31.00
C THR A 388 18.22 -25.35 -31.99
N GLY A 389 16.96 -25.40 -32.43
CA GLY A 389 16.41 -26.47 -33.26
C GLY A 389 16.17 -27.79 -32.50
N GLY A 390 16.50 -27.86 -31.21
CA GLY A 390 16.23 -28.99 -30.33
C GLY A 390 14.85 -28.92 -29.66
N SER A 391 14.52 -29.87 -28.79
CA SER A 391 13.31 -29.79 -27.96
C SER A 391 13.50 -28.81 -26.81
N ILE A 392 12.47 -28.02 -26.49
CA ILE A 392 12.46 -27.12 -25.33
C ILE A 392 12.57 -27.97 -24.06
N SER A 393 13.72 -27.87 -23.38
CA SER A 393 14.06 -28.68 -22.20
C SER A 393 14.07 -27.88 -20.90
N ARG A 394 13.62 -26.62 -20.92
CA ARG A 394 13.58 -25.75 -19.75
C ARG A 394 12.31 -24.91 -19.75
N ALA A 395 11.61 -24.94 -18.61
CA ALA A 395 10.44 -24.16 -18.30
C ALA A 395 10.69 -22.65 -18.45
N CYS A 396 9.58 -21.92 -18.57
CA CYS A 396 9.45 -20.46 -18.73
C CYS A 396 10.57 -19.60 -18.09
N PRO A 397 10.90 -18.44 -18.69
CA PRO A 397 11.87 -17.50 -18.11
C PRO A 397 11.40 -17.04 -16.73
N GLY A 398 12.20 -17.34 -15.68
CA GLY A 398 11.88 -16.98 -14.29
C GLY A 398 12.46 -17.92 -13.23
N VAL A 399 12.83 -19.16 -13.58
CA VAL A 399 13.52 -20.08 -12.67
C VAL A 399 15.04 -20.04 -12.90
N GLY A 400 15.82 -20.17 -11.81
CA GLY A 400 17.28 -20.26 -11.87
C GLY A 400 17.73 -21.38 -12.81
N GLY A 401 18.21 -21.00 -13.99
CA GLY A 401 18.52 -21.92 -15.08
C GLY A 401 17.96 -21.51 -16.44
N SER A 402 17.18 -20.43 -16.57
CA SER A 402 16.77 -19.96 -17.89
C SER A 402 17.97 -19.58 -18.80
N PRO A 403 17.82 -19.65 -20.14
CA PRO A 403 18.89 -19.30 -21.09
C PRO A 403 19.40 -17.86 -20.96
N ASP A 404 18.67 -16.99 -20.24
CA ASP A 404 18.97 -15.56 -20.08
C ASP A 404 20.24 -15.24 -19.29
N ARG A 405 20.91 -16.24 -18.69
CA ARG A 405 22.21 -16.00 -18.04
C ARG A 405 23.41 -15.93 -19.01
N LEU A 406 23.21 -16.10 -20.31
CA LEU A 406 24.26 -15.92 -21.31
C LEU A 406 23.98 -14.73 -22.24
N ARG A 407 24.22 -13.50 -21.72
CA ARG A 407 24.50 -12.27 -22.49
C ARG A 407 23.32 -11.67 -23.30
N PRO A 408 23.37 -10.36 -23.65
CA PRO A 408 22.25 -9.44 -23.50
C PRO A 408 21.24 -9.46 -24.65
N ALA A 409 20.00 -9.09 -24.28
CA ALA A 409 18.96 -8.41 -25.05
C ALA A 409 18.62 -8.96 -26.46
N VAL A 410 17.39 -9.45 -26.58
CA VAL A 410 16.72 -9.68 -27.86
C VAL A 410 16.87 -8.43 -28.76
N PRO A 411 17.46 -8.54 -29.96
CA PRO A 411 17.47 -7.43 -30.89
C PRO A 411 16.04 -7.05 -31.29
N VAL A 412 15.67 -5.77 -31.09
CA VAL A 412 14.41 -5.13 -31.53
C VAL A 412 13.94 -5.53 -32.95
N PRO A 413 14.81 -5.83 -33.95
CA PRO A 413 14.37 -6.29 -35.28
C PRO A 413 13.70 -7.66 -35.31
N LEU A 414 14.03 -8.58 -34.40
CA LEU A 414 13.49 -9.94 -34.36
C LEU A 414 12.06 -9.97 -33.82
N MET A 415 11.75 -9.16 -32.80
CA MET A 415 10.40 -9.03 -32.25
C MET A 415 9.44 -8.40 -33.28
N LYS A 416 9.90 -7.40 -34.06
CA LYS A 416 9.14 -6.86 -35.19
C LYS A 416 8.86 -7.91 -36.28
N ARG A 417 9.85 -8.75 -36.61
CA ARG A 417 9.67 -9.86 -37.57
C ARG A 417 8.76 -10.98 -37.04
N TRP A 418 8.80 -11.22 -35.73
CA TRP A 418 7.93 -12.20 -35.05
C TRP A 418 6.47 -11.73 -35.09
N LEU A 419 6.21 -10.48 -34.72
CA LEU A 419 4.88 -9.84 -34.82
C LEU A 419 4.36 -9.77 -36.26
N GLN A 420 5.22 -9.54 -37.25
CA GLN A 420 4.81 -9.51 -38.67
C GLN A 420 4.47 -10.89 -39.25
N ARG A 421 4.98 -11.98 -38.65
CA ARG A 421 4.80 -13.36 -39.15
C ARG A 421 3.74 -14.14 -38.38
N SER A 422 3.38 -13.73 -37.17
CA SER A 422 2.26 -14.31 -36.44
C SER A 422 0.94 -14.00 -37.15
N ARG A 423 0.23 -15.03 -37.62
CA ARG A 423 -1.13 -14.86 -38.15
C ARG A 423 -2.06 -14.55 -36.98
N PHE A 424 -2.30 -13.28 -36.69
CA PHE A 424 -3.27 -12.83 -35.69
C PHE A 424 -4.70 -13.18 -36.11
N ARG A 425 -5.10 -14.44 -35.92
CA ARG A 425 -6.39 -14.90 -36.42
C ARG A 425 -7.50 -14.47 -35.46
N ASN A 426 -8.14 -13.36 -35.84
CA ASN A 426 -9.45 -12.83 -35.46
C ASN A 426 -9.70 -12.41 -34.00
N SER A 427 -9.37 -13.14 -32.93
CA SER A 427 -9.77 -12.70 -31.57
C SER A 427 -8.88 -11.58 -31.01
N TRP A 428 -7.56 -11.78 -31.00
CA TRP A 428 -6.57 -10.80 -30.51
C TRP A 428 -6.67 -9.47 -31.26
N GLU A 429 -6.64 -9.51 -32.60
CA GLU A 429 -6.84 -8.31 -33.41
C GLU A 429 -8.20 -7.64 -33.15
N ARG A 430 -9.26 -8.40 -32.85
CA ARG A 430 -10.57 -7.82 -32.51
C ARG A 430 -10.56 -7.14 -31.14
N SER A 431 -9.99 -7.74 -30.07
CA SER A 431 -9.89 -7.04 -28.78
C SER A 431 -8.98 -5.83 -28.86
N VAL A 432 -7.79 -5.95 -29.45
CA VAL A 432 -6.87 -4.81 -29.60
C VAL A 432 -7.52 -3.71 -30.43
N ARG A 433 -8.14 -4.03 -31.59
CA ARG A 433 -8.84 -3.01 -32.39
C ARG A 433 -10.08 -2.46 -31.67
N ARG A 434 -10.82 -3.24 -30.88
CA ARG A 434 -12.00 -2.76 -30.16
C ARG A 434 -11.60 -1.82 -29.02
N ILE A 435 -10.57 -2.17 -28.26
CA ILE A 435 -10.02 -1.33 -27.19
C ILE A 435 -9.42 -0.05 -27.79
N LEU A 436 -8.62 -0.15 -28.86
CA LEU A 436 -8.07 1.02 -29.55
C LEU A 436 -9.16 1.89 -30.20
N ARG A 437 -10.22 1.30 -30.78
CA ARG A 437 -11.36 2.08 -31.31
C ARG A 437 -12.13 2.78 -30.20
N TRP A 438 -12.33 2.11 -29.07
CA TRP A 438 -12.96 2.72 -27.90
C TRP A 438 -12.09 3.87 -27.38
N GLN A 439 -10.78 3.67 -27.26
CA GLN A 439 -9.81 4.70 -26.85
C GLN A 439 -9.72 5.89 -27.82
N MET A 440 -9.96 5.69 -29.12
CA MET A 440 -10.02 6.79 -30.11
C MET A 440 -11.37 7.53 -30.13
N ALA A 441 -12.42 6.95 -29.55
CA ALA A 441 -13.77 7.49 -29.53
C ALA A 441 -14.15 8.15 -28.18
N SER A 442 -13.31 7.97 -27.16
CA SER A 442 -13.36 8.65 -25.86
C SER A 442 -12.25 9.70 -25.81
#